data_AF-A0A7X2XWL2-F1
#
_entry.id   AF-A0A7X2XWL2-F1
#
_cell.length_a   1.000
_cell.length_b   1.000
_cell.length_c   1.000
_cell.angle_alpha   90.00
_cell.angle_beta   90.00
_cell.angle_gamma   90.00
#
_symmetry.space_group_name_H-M   'P 1'
#
loop_
_entity.id
_entity.type
_entity.pdbx_description
1 polymer ?
#
loop_
_entity_poly.entity_id
_entity_poly.type
_entity_poly.pdbx_seq_one_letter_code
_entity_poly.pdbx_strand_id
1 'polypeptide(L)'
;MLQIQIEVIRLFTESDFEIFDDPTLSGRMAGIRARIDPKFEALAPKVIKGLSLAQAIYPHIAKHLRRHKNPPMNTWIAFSTNPRGYKMMPHLMIGFWDDRLFVWLATLAEAKERQKMIARWEALLPKLTELSGNYQISPNHTAKSYRDLTPAGLIAQLNHYRRVQQADFMVGKQWFRGDNIFLQPAQVQSELLRVSIELRPIFAELIK
;
A
#
# COMPACT_ATOMS: atom_id res chain seq x y z
N MET A 1 27.84 21.35 22.40
CA MET A 1 26.48 21.37 21.81
C MET A 1 26.47 20.34 20.70
N LEU A 2 25.97 19.12 20.99
CA LEU A 2 26.02 18.00 20.05
C LEU A 2 25.01 18.28 18.93
N GLN A 3 25.51 18.60 17.75
CA GLN A 3 24.69 18.80 16.55
C GLN A 3 24.25 17.40 16.10
N ILE A 4 23.07 16.97 16.56
CA ILE A 4 22.43 15.76 16.06
C ILE A 4 22.11 16.04 14.60
N GLN A 5 22.99 15.61 13.69
CA GLN A 5 22.63 15.42 12.31
C GLN A 5 21.53 14.36 12.30
N ILE A 6 20.28 14.80 12.29
CA ILE A 6 19.19 13.94 11.86
C ILE A 6 19.49 13.70 10.39
N GLU A 7 20.15 12.58 10.10
CA GLU A 7 20.23 12.07 8.74
C GLU A 7 18.81 12.14 8.19
N VAL A 8 18.61 12.97 7.17
CA VAL A 8 17.41 12.92 6.36
C VAL A 8 17.47 11.56 5.69
N ILE A 9 16.92 10.54 6.35
CA ILE A 9 16.85 9.19 5.82
C ILE A 9 16.15 9.33 4.46
N ARG A 10 16.92 9.14 3.39
CA ARG A 10 16.41 9.05 2.02
C ARG A 10 15.63 7.76 1.96
N LEU A 11 14.34 7.84 2.30
CA LEU A 11 13.57 6.67 2.67
C LEU A 11 13.45 5.70 1.50
N PHE A 12 13.06 6.17 0.32
CA PHE A 12 13.00 5.34 -0.89
C PHE A 12 13.66 6.06 -2.06
N THR A 13 14.39 5.29 -2.86
CA THR A 13 15.16 5.76 -4.02
C THR A 13 14.93 4.83 -5.20
N GLU A 14 15.25 5.28 -6.42
CA GLU A 14 15.11 4.43 -7.60
C GLU A 14 15.95 3.15 -7.53
N SER A 15 17.12 3.20 -6.88
CA SER A 15 17.94 2.00 -6.69
C SER A 15 17.24 0.91 -5.87
N ASP A 16 16.19 1.23 -5.10
CA ASP A 16 15.43 0.21 -4.37
C ASP A 16 14.71 -0.77 -5.29
N PHE A 17 14.46 -0.42 -6.56
CA PHE A 17 13.91 -1.35 -7.56
C PHE A 17 14.90 -2.45 -7.96
N GLU A 18 16.20 -2.27 -7.75
CA GLU A 18 17.24 -3.24 -8.14
C GLU A 18 17.12 -4.57 -7.41
N ILE A 19 16.43 -4.63 -6.26
CA ILE A 19 16.19 -5.90 -5.56
C ILE A 19 15.41 -6.90 -6.43
N PHE A 20 14.61 -6.41 -7.39
CA PHE A 20 13.78 -7.23 -8.25
C PHE A 20 14.58 -7.80 -9.43
N ASP A 21 15.75 -7.24 -9.73
CA ASP A 21 16.63 -7.68 -10.80
C ASP A 21 17.27 -9.04 -10.47
N ASP A 22 17.35 -9.43 -9.18
CA ASP A 22 17.72 -10.77 -8.77
C ASP A 22 16.56 -11.76 -9.06
N PRO A 23 16.76 -12.76 -9.95
CA PRO A 23 15.71 -13.69 -10.34
C PRO A 23 15.50 -14.82 -9.33
N THR A 24 16.34 -14.92 -8.30
CA THR A 24 16.30 -16.01 -7.31
C THR A 24 15.47 -15.63 -6.09
N LEU A 25 14.78 -16.61 -5.49
CA LEU A 25 14.07 -16.42 -4.22
C LEU A 25 15.01 -15.96 -3.10
N SER A 26 16.17 -16.59 -2.98
CA SER A 26 17.12 -16.28 -1.91
C SER A 26 17.69 -14.86 -2.05
N GLY A 27 18.17 -14.52 -3.24
CA GLY A 27 18.77 -13.21 -3.51
C GLY A 27 17.76 -12.07 -3.38
N ARG A 28 16.56 -12.21 -3.94
CA ARG A 28 15.50 -11.20 -3.76
C ARG A 28 15.07 -11.04 -2.29
N MET A 29 14.93 -12.13 -1.55
CA MET A 29 14.61 -12.05 -0.11
C MET A 29 15.73 -11.41 0.70
N ALA A 30 17.00 -11.64 0.34
CA ALA A 30 18.14 -10.97 0.96
C ALA A 30 18.11 -9.46 0.65
N GLY A 31 17.84 -9.08 -0.60
CA GLY A 31 17.68 -7.68 -1.01
C GLY A 31 16.52 -6.97 -0.28
N ILE A 32 15.36 -7.61 -0.16
CA ILE A 32 14.21 -7.08 0.60
C ILE A 32 14.61 -6.80 2.05
N ARG A 33 15.22 -7.77 2.73
CA ARG A 33 15.59 -7.64 4.15
C ARG A 33 16.70 -6.60 4.39
N ALA A 34 17.67 -6.54 3.49
CA ALA A 34 18.82 -5.65 3.65
C ALA A 34 18.49 -4.20 3.26
N ARG A 35 17.63 -3.98 2.26
CA ARG A 35 17.35 -2.66 1.70
C ARG A 35 15.97 -2.14 2.07
N ILE A 36 14.91 -2.93 1.88
CA ILE A 36 13.53 -2.44 1.93
C ILE A 36 12.92 -2.50 3.33
N ASP A 37 13.08 -3.61 4.06
CA ASP A 37 12.46 -3.79 5.37
C ASP A 37 12.85 -2.68 6.37
N PRO A 38 14.13 -2.27 6.50
CA PRO A 38 14.51 -1.16 7.40
C PRO A 38 13.84 0.18 7.03
N LYS A 39 13.60 0.41 5.74
CA LYS A 39 12.93 1.61 5.23
C LYS A 39 11.44 1.58 5.55
N PHE A 40 10.79 0.40 5.46
CA PHE A 40 9.43 0.20 5.93
C PHE A 40 9.31 0.45 7.45
N GLU A 41 10.23 -0.09 8.25
CA GLU A 41 10.25 0.12 9.69
C GLU A 41 10.42 1.60 10.05
N ALA A 42 11.31 2.32 9.37
CA ALA A 42 11.50 3.76 9.55
C ALA A 42 10.31 4.61 9.07
N LEU A 43 9.52 4.13 8.09
CA LEU A 43 8.31 4.80 7.60
C LEU A 43 7.13 4.61 8.56
N ALA A 44 7.00 3.43 9.15
CA ALA A 44 5.83 3.00 9.91
C ALA A 44 5.35 4.00 10.97
N PRO A 45 6.19 4.50 11.90
CA PRO A 45 5.74 5.44 12.94
C PRO A 45 5.25 6.77 12.35
N LYS A 46 5.80 7.21 11.22
CA LYS A 46 5.38 8.45 10.53
C LYS A 46 3.99 8.28 9.91
N VAL A 47 3.75 7.15 9.26
CA VAL A 47 2.43 6.82 8.68
C VAL A 47 1.38 6.68 9.78
N ILE A 48 1.68 5.94 10.85
CA ILE A 48 0.75 5.75 11.98
C ILE A 48 0.41 7.10 12.61
N LYS A 49 1.41 7.97 12.84
CA LYS A 49 1.19 9.33 13.35
C LYS A 49 0.32 10.17 12.40
N GLY A 50 0.60 10.13 11.09
CA GLY A 50 -0.17 10.86 10.09
C GLY A 50 -1.61 10.37 9.95
N LEU A 51 -1.83 9.06 10.07
CA LEU A 51 -3.16 8.47 10.08
C LEU A 51 -3.97 8.94 11.30
N SER A 52 -3.38 9.10 12.48
CA SER A 52 -4.05 9.67 13.67
C SER A 52 -5.49 9.15 13.86
N LEU A 53 -5.67 7.83 13.70
CA LEU A 53 -6.96 7.16 13.80
C LEU A 53 -7.28 6.86 15.27
N ALA A 54 -8.56 6.85 15.63
CA ALA A 54 -9.00 6.54 17.00
C ALA A 54 -8.68 5.09 17.41
N GLN A 55 -8.70 4.17 16.45
CA GLN A 55 -8.31 2.78 16.67
C GLN A 55 -6.79 2.61 16.53
N ALA A 56 -6.22 1.71 17.34
CA ALA A 56 -4.81 1.35 17.22
C ALA A 56 -4.52 0.77 15.84
N ILE A 57 -3.44 1.24 15.21
CA ILE A 57 -2.96 0.77 13.91
C ILE A 57 -1.61 0.09 14.10
N TYR A 58 -1.52 -1.14 13.62
CA TYR A 58 -0.34 -1.99 13.71
C TYR A 58 0.31 -2.16 12.33
N PRO A 59 1.63 -1.93 12.20
CA PRO A 59 2.37 -2.18 10.98
C PRO A 59 2.70 -3.67 10.81
N HIS A 60 2.63 -4.16 9.58
CA HIS A 60 2.91 -5.54 9.21
C HIS A 60 3.72 -5.59 7.92
N ILE A 61 4.99 -5.97 7.99
CA ILE A 61 5.81 -6.20 6.79
C ILE A 61 5.46 -7.56 6.19
N ALA A 62 5.33 -7.61 4.86
CA ALA A 62 5.05 -8.83 4.13
C ALA A 62 6.19 -9.84 4.27
N LYS A 63 5.94 -10.94 4.98
CA LYS A 63 6.96 -11.97 5.28
C LYS A 63 7.21 -12.99 4.15
N HIS A 64 6.42 -12.98 3.08
CA HIS A 64 6.53 -13.89 1.94
C HIS A 64 6.58 -15.40 2.28
N LEU A 65 6.00 -15.82 3.42
CA LEU A 65 6.15 -17.17 3.99
C LEU A 65 5.66 -18.33 3.10
N ARG A 66 4.86 -18.03 2.07
CA ARG A 66 4.29 -19.03 1.13
C ARG A 66 5.10 -19.16 -0.17
N ARG A 67 6.23 -18.47 -0.30
CA ARG A 67 7.10 -18.54 -1.48
C ARG A 67 8.19 -19.59 -1.25
N HIS A 68 8.17 -20.65 -2.06
CA HIS A 68 9.12 -21.77 -1.96
C HIS A 68 9.98 -21.97 -3.21
N LYS A 69 9.53 -21.46 -4.37
CA LYS A 69 10.23 -21.60 -5.66
C LYS A 69 10.42 -20.25 -6.34
N ASN A 70 9.32 -19.52 -6.54
CA ASN A 70 9.36 -18.24 -7.23
C ASN A 70 9.61 -17.09 -6.24
N PRO A 71 10.54 -16.16 -6.53
CA PRO A 71 10.73 -14.97 -5.73
C PRO A 71 9.45 -14.12 -5.67
N PRO A 72 9.24 -13.32 -4.60
CA PRO A 72 8.10 -12.41 -4.54
C PRO A 72 8.18 -11.37 -5.65
N MET A 73 7.07 -11.15 -6.35
CA MET A 73 6.93 -10.15 -7.42
C MET A 73 6.70 -8.72 -6.90
N ASN A 74 6.34 -8.61 -5.63
CA ASN A 74 6.17 -7.36 -4.90
C ASN A 74 6.49 -7.54 -3.42
N THR A 75 6.70 -6.44 -2.71
CA THR A 75 6.82 -6.43 -1.25
C THR A 75 6.17 -5.17 -0.68
N TRP A 76 5.66 -5.23 0.55
CA TRP A 76 4.97 -4.09 1.16
C TRP A 76 4.97 -4.16 2.69
N ILE A 77 4.69 -3.01 3.29
CA ILE A 77 4.22 -2.87 4.67
C ILE A 77 2.73 -2.53 4.66
N ALA A 78 1.96 -3.20 5.50
CA ALA A 78 0.52 -2.97 5.69
C ALA A 78 0.23 -2.38 7.07
N PHE A 79 -0.81 -1.57 7.16
CA PHE A 79 -1.27 -0.90 8.37
C PHE A 79 -2.73 -1.29 8.61
N SER A 80 -3.00 -2.02 9.69
CA SER A 80 -4.34 -2.55 10.00
C SER A 80 -4.64 -2.47 11.49
N THR A 81 -5.91 -2.63 11.86
CA THR A 81 -6.35 -2.61 13.27
C THR A 81 -6.08 -3.91 14.03
N ASN A 82 -5.66 -4.98 13.34
CA ASN A 82 -5.38 -6.27 13.96
C ASN A 82 -3.88 -6.43 14.24
N PRO A 83 -3.45 -6.64 15.50
CA PRO A 83 -2.04 -6.80 15.85
C PRO A 83 -1.42 -8.10 15.32
N ARG A 84 -2.22 -9.08 14.87
CA ARG A 84 -1.72 -10.40 14.44
C ARG A 84 -1.62 -10.57 12.92
N GLY A 85 -2.16 -9.65 12.14
CA GLY A 85 -2.06 -9.69 10.68
C GLY A 85 -3.10 -8.83 9.99
N TYR A 86 -2.85 -8.48 8.74
CA TYR A 86 -3.59 -7.45 8.01
C TYR A 86 -4.58 -7.99 6.96
N LYS A 87 -4.29 -9.14 6.33
CA LYS A 87 -5.01 -9.62 5.14
C LYS A 87 -6.52 -9.78 5.30
N MET A 88 -6.96 -10.13 6.51
CA MET A 88 -8.38 -10.34 6.83
C MET A 88 -9.15 -9.05 7.15
N MET A 89 -8.45 -7.92 7.23
CA MET A 89 -8.99 -6.62 7.63
C MET A 89 -8.79 -5.60 6.50
N PRO A 90 -9.57 -4.51 6.46
CA PRO A 90 -9.18 -3.33 5.70
C PRO A 90 -7.82 -2.82 6.15
N HIS A 91 -6.97 -2.43 5.21
CA HIS A 91 -5.65 -1.91 5.52
C HIS A 91 -5.14 -0.95 4.46
N LEU A 92 -4.30 -0.01 4.90
CA LEU A 92 -3.43 0.74 4.01
C LEU A 92 -2.16 -0.10 3.76
N MET A 93 -1.61 -0.11 2.56
CA MET A 93 -0.32 -0.73 2.27
C MET A 93 0.55 0.15 1.39
N ILE A 94 1.85 0.14 1.67
CA ILE A 94 2.88 0.87 0.93
C ILE A 94 3.92 -0.14 0.47
N GLY A 95 4.23 -0.18 -0.80
CA GLY A 95 5.09 -1.23 -1.32
C GLY A 95 5.59 -1.03 -2.73
N PHE A 96 6.32 -2.03 -3.22
CA PHE A 96 7.00 -2.02 -4.50
C PHE A 96 6.55 -3.19 -5.34
N TRP A 97 6.35 -2.94 -6.63
CA TRP A 97 6.67 -3.88 -7.70
C TRP A 97 8.07 -3.55 -8.24
N ASP A 98 8.56 -4.36 -9.17
CA ASP A 98 9.77 -4.12 -9.97
C ASP A 98 9.74 -2.80 -10.76
N ASP A 99 8.56 -2.30 -11.11
CA ASP A 99 8.38 -1.12 -11.97
C ASP A 99 7.69 0.08 -11.31
N ARG A 100 7.23 -0.05 -10.05
CA ARG A 100 6.52 1.04 -9.36
C ARG A 100 6.48 0.92 -7.85
N LEU A 101 6.51 2.06 -7.19
CA LEU A 101 6.12 2.23 -5.79
C LEU A 101 4.61 2.48 -5.73
N PHE A 102 3.93 2.01 -4.70
CA PHE A 102 2.50 2.19 -4.53
C PHE A 102 2.10 2.52 -3.09
N VAL A 103 0.95 3.20 -2.97
CA VAL A 103 0.11 3.22 -1.77
C VAL A 103 -1.27 2.72 -2.18
N TRP A 104 -1.82 1.74 -1.45
CA TRP A 104 -3.19 1.25 -1.63
C TRP A 104 -3.94 1.23 -0.31
N LEU A 105 -5.16 1.73 -0.28
CA LEU A 105 -6.17 1.37 0.71
C LEU A 105 -6.97 0.19 0.18
N ALA A 106 -7.03 -0.91 0.91
CA ALA A 106 -7.48 -2.19 0.38
C ALA A 106 -8.38 -2.98 1.32
N THR A 107 -9.31 -3.72 0.71
CA THR A 107 -9.87 -4.96 1.26
C THR A 107 -9.57 -6.09 0.30
N LEU A 108 -8.81 -7.08 0.75
CA LEU A 108 -8.38 -8.19 -0.10
C LEU A 108 -9.44 -9.29 -0.17
N ALA A 109 -9.26 -10.25 -1.06
CA ALA A 109 -10.05 -11.47 -1.16
C ALA A 109 -10.15 -12.22 0.18
N GLU A 110 -9.09 -12.17 1.00
CA GLU A 110 -9.05 -12.78 2.33
C GLU A 110 -9.83 -12.01 3.41
N ALA A 111 -10.44 -10.87 3.09
CA ALA A 111 -11.18 -10.05 4.05
C ALA A 111 -12.34 -10.84 4.68
N LYS A 112 -12.40 -10.83 6.02
CA LYS A 112 -13.57 -11.32 6.75
C LYS A 112 -14.73 -10.35 6.59
N GLU A 113 -15.95 -10.82 6.84
CA GLU A 113 -17.17 -9.99 6.75
C GLU A 113 -17.34 -9.32 5.36
N ARG A 114 -17.07 -10.05 4.26
CA ARG A 114 -17.07 -9.49 2.90
C ARG A 114 -18.32 -8.67 2.54
N GLN A 115 -19.51 -9.10 2.96
CA GLN A 115 -20.76 -8.36 2.73
C GLN A 115 -20.77 -6.99 3.42
N LYS A 116 -20.24 -6.91 4.64
CA LYS A 116 -20.05 -5.66 5.36
C LYS A 116 -19.04 -4.76 4.64
N MET A 117 -17.96 -5.34 4.11
CA MET A 117 -16.97 -4.58 3.32
C MET A 117 -17.57 -4.02 2.02
N ILE A 118 -18.38 -4.81 1.33
CA ILE A 118 -19.13 -4.36 0.14
C ILE A 118 -20.02 -3.18 0.49
N ALA A 119 -20.83 -3.28 1.55
CA ALA A 119 -21.72 -2.20 1.98
C ALA A 119 -20.96 -0.92 2.36
N ARG A 120 -19.79 -1.05 3.01
CA ARG A 120 -18.94 0.11 3.33
C ARG A 120 -18.35 0.76 2.09
N TRP A 121 -17.82 -0.02 1.16
CA TRP A 121 -17.30 0.53 -0.10
C TRP A 121 -18.38 1.21 -0.91
N GLU A 122 -19.59 0.65 -0.95
CA GLU A 122 -20.76 1.27 -1.58
C GLU A 122 -21.08 2.65 -0.97
N ALA A 123 -21.17 2.73 0.36
CA ALA A 123 -21.40 3.98 1.06
C ALA A 123 -20.28 5.01 0.85
N LEU A 124 -19.05 4.54 0.57
CA LEU A 124 -17.87 5.38 0.35
C LEU A 124 -17.69 5.83 -1.10
N LEU A 125 -18.48 5.33 -2.06
CA LEU A 125 -18.35 5.72 -3.47
C LEU A 125 -18.37 7.25 -3.68
N PRO A 126 -19.31 8.04 -3.10
CA PRO A 126 -19.31 9.49 -3.28
C PRO A 126 -18.01 10.13 -2.79
N LYS A 127 -17.55 9.74 -1.60
CA LYS A 127 -16.32 10.27 -1.00
C LYS A 127 -15.07 9.91 -1.80
N LEU A 128 -15.04 8.74 -2.42
CA LEU A 128 -13.95 8.33 -3.31
C LEU A 128 -13.87 9.21 -4.56
N THR A 129 -15.00 9.73 -5.06
CA THR A 129 -15.01 10.65 -6.21
C THR A 129 -14.52 12.07 -5.87
N GLU A 130 -14.43 12.42 -4.59
CA GLU A 130 -13.88 13.71 -4.13
C GLU A 130 -12.34 13.71 -4.08
N LEU A 131 -11.69 12.54 -4.18
CA LEU A 131 -10.24 12.45 -4.22
C LEU A 131 -9.71 13.17 -5.45
N SER A 132 -8.91 14.21 -5.23
CA SER A 132 -8.29 14.98 -6.31
C SER A 132 -6.97 14.38 -6.78
N GLY A 133 -6.69 14.50 -8.07
CA GLY A 133 -5.49 13.99 -8.73
C GLY A 133 -5.61 12.54 -9.21
N ASN A 134 -4.48 11.96 -9.60
CA ASN A 134 -4.43 10.71 -10.36
C ASN A 134 -4.51 9.47 -9.45
N TYR A 135 -5.60 9.35 -8.69
CA TYR A 135 -5.90 8.11 -7.96
C TYR A 135 -6.34 7.01 -8.92
N GLN A 136 -6.12 5.77 -8.51
CA GLN A 136 -6.33 4.58 -9.31
C GLN A 136 -7.11 3.54 -8.51
N ILE A 137 -7.65 2.57 -9.23
CA ILE A 137 -8.38 1.42 -8.71
C ILE A 137 -7.67 0.15 -9.17
N SER A 138 -7.50 -0.83 -8.29
CA SER A 138 -6.94 -2.13 -8.63
C SER A 138 -7.79 -3.28 -8.06
N PRO A 139 -8.05 -4.34 -8.86
CA PRO A 139 -8.83 -5.50 -8.44
C PRO A 139 -8.01 -6.63 -7.81
N ASN A 140 -6.68 -6.55 -7.81
CA ASN A 140 -5.85 -7.71 -7.47
C ASN A 140 -4.42 -7.31 -7.03
N HIS A 141 -4.09 -7.51 -5.75
CA HIS A 141 -2.77 -7.25 -5.15
C HIS A 141 -1.67 -8.20 -5.65
N THR A 142 -2.03 -9.24 -6.39
CA THR A 142 -1.09 -10.20 -7.00
C THR A 142 -0.83 -9.91 -8.48
N ALA A 143 -1.45 -8.86 -9.04
CA ALA A 143 -1.22 -8.43 -10.41
C ALA A 143 -1.01 -6.91 -10.48
N LYS A 144 -0.32 -6.43 -11.52
CA LYS A 144 -0.12 -5.00 -11.79
C LYS A 144 -1.34 -4.33 -12.46
N SER A 145 -2.51 -4.95 -12.43
CA SER A 145 -3.70 -4.42 -13.10
C SER A 145 -4.26 -3.24 -12.32
N TYR A 146 -4.47 -2.11 -12.99
CA TYR A 146 -5.12 -0.93 -12.42
C TYR A 146 -5.89 -0.18 -13.51
N ARG A 147 -6.71 0.77 -13.09
CA ARG A 147 -7.36 1.77 -13.94
C ARG A 147 -7.44 3.10 -13.20
N ASP A 148 -7.67 4.18 -13.92
CA ASP A 148 -7.90 5.48 -13.30
C ASP A 148 -9.19 5.47 -12.48
N LEU A 149 -9.17 6.20 -11.37
CA LEU A 149 -10.33 6.40 -10.53
C LEU A 149 -11.32 7.29 -11.27
N THR A 150 -12.45 6.69 -11.64
CA THR A 150 -13.61 7.38 -12.21
C THR A 150 -14.86 6.87 -11.50
N PRO A 151 -15.96 7.65 -11.47
CA PRO A 151 -17.23 7.17 -10.90
C PRO A 151 -17.68 5.83 -11.50
N ALA A 152 -17.60 5.69 -12.83
CA ALA A 152 -17.92 4.44 -13.52
C ALA A 152 -16.95 3.30 -13.16
N GLY A 153 -15.65 3.61 -13.04
CA GLY A 153 -14.63 2.64 -12.63
C GLY A 153 -14.85 2.10 -11.21
N LEU A 154 -15.25 2.96 -10.27
CA LEU A 154 -15.55 2.56 -8.89
C LEU A 154 -16.78 1.64 -8.82
N ILE A 155 -17.85 1.98 -9.54
CA ILE A 155 -19.06 1.15 -9.63
C ILE A 155 -18.72 -0.21 -10.26
N ALA A 156 -17.95 -0.21 -11.35
CA ALA A 156 -17.51 -1.44 -12.00
C ALA A 156 -16.67 -2.31 -11.06
N GLN A 157 -15.74 -1.70 -10.29
CA GLN A 157 -14.93 -2.43 -9.33
C GLN A 157 -15.77 -2.99 -8.18
N LEU A 158 -16.73 -2.23 -7.64
CA LEU A 158 -17.62 -2.71 -6.59
C LEU A 158 -18.43 -3.93 -7.06
N ASN A 159 -18.97 -3.86 -8.28
CA ASN A 159 -19.70 -4.96 -8.88
C ASN A 159 -18.81 -6.17 -9.20
N HIS A 160 -17.54 -5.96 -9.51
CA HIS A 160 -16.56 -7.04 -9.65
C HIS A 160 -16.26 -7.69 -8.29
N TYR A 161 -15.95 -6.87 -7.28
CA TYR A 161 -15.68 -7.31 -5.91
C TYR A 161 -16.86 -8.10 -5.29
N ARG A 162 -18.10 -7.70 -5.58
CA ARG A 162 -19.32 -8.44 -5.20
C ARG A 162 -19.39 -9.85 -5.80
N ARG A 163 -19.06 -9.98 -7.10
CA ARG A 163 -19.28 -11.22 -7.86
C ARG A 163 -18.11 -12.19 -7.80
N VAL A 164 -16.88 -11.68 -7.73
CA VAL A 164 -15.67 -12.48 -7.82
C VAL A 164 -15.06 -12.61 -6.42
N GLN A 165 -15.08 -13.81 -5.86
CA GLN A 165 -14.58 -14.08 -4.51
C GLN A 165 -13.09 -13.74 -4.35
N GLN A 166 -12.30 -14.00 -5.40
CA GLN A 166 -10.85 -13.74 -5.43
C GLN A 166 -10.50 -12.28 -5.77
N ALA A 167 -11.49 -11.40 -5.96
CA ALA A 167 -11.22 -10.00 -6.23
C ALA A 167 -10.93 -9.23 -4.96
N ASP A 168 -10.03 -8.27 -5.08
CA ASP A 168 -9.76 -7.22 -4.11
C ASP A 168 -10.54 -5.94 -4.48
N PHE A 169 -10.67 -5.03 -3.53
CA PHE A 169 -11.05 -3.64 -3.80
C PHE A 169 -9.95 -2.75 -3.25
N MET A 170 -9.22 -2.09 -4.15
CA MET A 170 -8.07 -1.25 -3.78
C MET A 170 -8.16 0.10 -4.47
N VAL A 171 -7.92 1.17 -3.70
CA VAL A 171 -7.84 2.56 -4.20
C VAL A 171 -6.57 3.20 -3.71
N GLY A 172 -5.87 3.93 -4.56
CA GLY A 172 -4.54 4.42 -4.22
C GLY A 172 -3.81 5.11 -5.35
N LYS A 173 -2.49 5.19 -5.20
CA LYS A 173 -1.57 5.85 -6.15
C LYS A 173 -0.32 5.03 -6.36
N GLN A 174 0.31 5.26 -7.50
CA GLN A 174 1.53 4.59 -7.91
C GLN A 174 2.49 5.61 -8.54
N TRP A 175 3.80 5.35 -8.40
CA TRP A 175 4.88 6.11 -9.02
C TRP A 175 5.82 5.12 -9.69
N PHE A 176 6.08 5.31 -10.97
CA PHE A 176 6.81 4.36 -11.81
C PHE A 176 8.31 4.55 -11.71
N ARG A 177 9.07 3.46 -11.79
CA ARG A 177 10.54 3.50 -11.90
C ARG A 177 10.91 4.44 -13.06
N GLY A 178 11.80 5.41 -12.79
CA GLY A 178 12.15 6.48 -13.72
C GLY A 178 11.32 7.78 -13.61
N ASP A 179 10.26 7.81 -12.80
CA ASP A 179 9.53 9.06 -12.53
C ASP A 179 10.42 10.08 -11.81
N ASN A 180 10.30 11.36 -12.16
CA ASN A 180 11.09 12.45 -11.60
C ASN A 180 11.05 12.56 -10.06
N ILE A 181 10.01 12.01 -9.41
CA ILE A 181 9.90 11.99 -7.94
C ILE A 181 11.09 11.27 -7.29
N PHE A 182 11.66 10.26 -7.95
CA PHE A 182 12.77 9.48 -7.41
C PHE A 182 14.11 10.24 -7.45
N LEU A 183 14.20 11.35 -8.19
CA LEU A 183 15.35 12.28 -8.16
C LEU A 183 15.44 13.04 -6.83
N GLN A 184 14.34 13.11 -6.06
CA GLN A 184 14.25 13.84 -4.80
C GLN A 184 13.67 12.94 -3.68
N PRO A 185 14.48 12.13 -2.98
CA PRO A 185 13.99 11.13 -2.03
C PRO A 185 13.12 11.70 -0.89
N ALA A 186 13.35 12.96 -0.48
CA ALA A 186 12.52 13.64 0.50
C ALA A 186 11.08 13.90 0.00
N GLN A 187 10.90 14.08 -1.31
CA GLN A 187 9.59 14.20 -1.94
C GLN A 187 8.84 12.86 -1.93
N VAL A 188 9.54 11.73 -2.17
CA VAL A 188 8.93 10.39 -2.11
C VAL A 188 8.28 10.16 -0.75
N GLN A 189 9.00 10.40 0.35
CA GLN A 189 8.43 10.21 1.69
C GLN A 189 7.23 11.15 1.93
N SER A 190 7.34 12.42 1.54
CA SER A 190 6.26 13.39 1.70
C SER A 190 5.00 12.98 0.94
N GLU A 191 5.15 12.47 -0.28
CA GLU A 191 4.03 11.99 -1.10
C GLU A 191 3.38 10.74 -0.50
N LEU A 192 4.16 9.77 -0.02
CA LEU A 192 3.63 8.59 0.67
C LEU A 192 2.79 8.98 1.91
N LEU A 193 3.29 9.93 2.71
CA LEU A 193 2.56 10.45 3.87
C LEU A 193 1.31 11.22 3.47
N ARG A 194 1.41 12.09 2.45
CA ARG A 194 0.27 12.85 1.92
C ARG A 194 -0.85 11.92 1.47
N VAL A 195 -0.54 10.93 0.63
CA VAL A 195 -1.53 9.96 0.13
C VAL A 195 -2.13 9.14 1.28
N SER A 196 -1.32 8.74 2.27
CA SER A 196 -1.82 8.05 3.47
C SER A 196 -2.83 8.91 4.24
N ILE A 197 -2.59 10.22 4.36
CA ILE A 197 -3.46 11.18 5.05
C ILE A 197 -4.71 11.48 4.22
N GLU A 198 -4.60 11.59 2.90
CA GLU A 198 -5.75 11.79 2.00
C GLU A 198 -6.70 10.58 2.02
N LEU A 199 -6.17 9.35 2.13
CA LEU A 199 -6.97 8.13 2.25
C LEU A 199 -7.52 7.90 3.67
N ARG A 200 -7.00 8.60 4.68
CA ARG A 200 -7.41 8.46 6.10
C ARG A 200 -8.92 8.54 6.31
N PRO A 201 -9.68 9.51 5.74
CA PRO A 201 -11.11 9.62 6.01
C PRO A 201 -11.94 8.47 5.41
N ILE A 202 -11.41 7.75 4.42
CA ILE A 202 -12.02 6.54 3.85
C ILE A 202 -11.62 5.35 4.71
N PHE A 203 -10.33 5.26 5.07
CA PHE A 203 -9.83 4.19 5.92
C PHE A 203 -10.54 4.16 7.28
N ALA A 204 -10.77 5.32 7.89
CA ALA A 204 -11.49 5.48 9.16
C ALA A 204 -12.90 4.85 9.11
N GLU A 205 -13.63 4.99 8.00
CA GLU A 205 -14.96 4.40 7.82
C GLU A 205 -14.89 2.89 7.56
N LEU A 206 -13.89 2.44 6.80
CA LEU A 206 -13.70 1.01 6.51
C LEU A 206 -13.45 0.19 7.76
N ILE A 207 -12.79 0.74 8.78
CA ILE A 207 -12.42 0.03 10.00
C ILE A 207 -13.42 0.18 11.15
N LYS A 208 -14.55 0.86 10.97
CA LYS A 208 -15.61 0.94 11.99
C LYS A 208 -16.23 -0.43 12.32
#